data_AF-A0A1T4VRD8-F1
#
_entry.id   AF-A0A1T4VRD8-F1
#
_cell.length_a   1.000
_cell.length_b   1.000
_cell.length_c   1.000
_cell.angle_alpha   90.00
_cell.angle_beta   90.00
_cell.angle_gamma   90.00
#
_symmetry.space_group_name_H-M   'P 1'
#
loop_
_entity.id
_entity.type
_entity.pdbx_description
1 polymer ?
#
loop_
_entity_poly.entity_id
_entity_poly.type
_entity_poly.pdbx_seq_one_letter_code
_entity_poly.pdbx_strand_id
1 'polypeptide(L)'
;MKKFILGCLVALLCTGCMGGNSKVEDGMGQKQLAWTEFQEERPDAGFESVENAPADLTLKGVADLYGTTCEILDKTVEQTEHCQVAMKLETVRENQGEETFKKELDALEGQDKKDYEIYVNNEIDSLEVVVKYAAVALELEEGLTSLDPSSLASNPFKLGGVSSSLSHSKDQIVFTTKALAWLKEYKDSLEMARSYQGR
;
A
#
# COMPACT_ATOMS: atom_id res chain seq x y z
N MET A 1 15.74 41.09 -52.63
CA MET A 1 14.38 40.64 -52.27
C MET A 1 14.13 40.98 -50.81
N LYS A 2 12.99 41.64 -50.56
CA LYS A 2 12.27 41.94 -49.29
C LYS A 2 13.05 42.50 -48.07
N LYS A 3 12.79 43.79 -47.82
CA LYS A 3 12.95 44.55 -46.56
C LYS A 3 11.73 44.34 -45.65
N PHE A 4 11.86 44.56 -44.34
CA PHE A 4 10.93 45.19 -43.35
C PHE A 4 11.51 44.90 -41.95
N ILE A 5 12.14 45.81 -41.18
CA ILE A 5 11.71 47.06 -40.52
C ILE A 5 10.53 46.88 -39.53
N LEU A 6 10.90 46.95 -38.24
CA LEU A 6 10.26 47.69 -37.13
C LEU A 6 8.97 47.15 -36.48
N GLY A 7 8.97 47.15 -35.14
CA GLY A 7 7.79 47.53 -34.37
C GLY A 7 7.59 46.77 -33.06
N CYS A 8 7.99 47.39 -31.94
CA CYS A 8 7.39 47.12 -30.63
C CYS A 8 5.87 47.26 -30.71
N LEU A 9 5.11 46.32 -30.14
CA LEU A 9 3.85 46.65 -29.48
C LEU A 9 3.58 45.63 -28.37
N VAL A 10 3.65 46.13 -27.14
CA VAL A 10 3.05 45.52 -25.96
C VAL A 10 1.53 45.55 -26.18
N ALA A 11 0.90 44.39 -26.09
CA ALA A 11 -0.54 44.28 -25.87
C ALA A 11 -0.77 43.31 -24.70
N LEU A 12 -0.94 43.89 -23.51
CA LEU A 12 -1.74 43.28 -22.47
C LEU A 12 -3.15 43.07 -23.03
N LEU A 13 -3.60 41.82 -23.08
CA LEU A 13 -5.02 41.50 -23.08
C LEU A 13 -5.29 40.58 -21.88
N CYS A 14 -5.57 41.23 -20.75
CA CYS A 14 -6.44 40.66 -19.74
C CYS A 14 -7.87 40.75 -20.26
N THR A 15 -8.42 39.63 -20.75
CA THR A 15 -9.88 39.45 -20.84
C THR A 15 -10.22 37.97 -20.72
N GLY A 16 -10.98 37.64 -19.68
CA GLY A 16 -11.92 36.52 -19.72
C GLY A 16 -11.57 35.30 -18.87
N CYS A 17 -11.98 35.34 -17.60
CA CYS A 17 -12.53 34.14 -16.96
C CYS A 17 -13.75 33.71 -17.79
N MET A 18 -13.66 32.56 -18.47
CA MET A 18 -14.83 31.84 -18.96
C MET A 18 -14.59 30.37 -18.72
N GLY A 19 -15.48 29.78 -17.92
CA GLY A 19 -15.44 28.40 -17.48
C GLY A 19 -15.26 27.45 -18.66
N GLY A 20 -14.07 26.88 -18.74
CA GLY A 20 -13.88 25.58 -19.34
C GLY A 20 -14.26 24.58 -18.26
N ASN A 21 -15.39 23.93 -18.46
CA ASN A 21 -15.75 22.70 -17.78
C ASN A 21 -14.61 21.71 -18.06
N SER A 22 -13.60 21.70 -17.18
CA SER A 22 -12.62 20.62 -17.15
C SER A 22 -13.44 19.39 -16.82
N LYS A 23 -13.84 18.65 -17.87
CA LYS A 23 -13.97 17.22 -17.72
C LYS A 23 -12.62 16.82 -17.15
N VAL A 24 -12.62 16.56 -15.84
CA VAL A 24 -11.58 15.76 -15.21
C VAL A 24 -11.49 14.55 -16.12
N GLU A 25 -10.40 14.47 -16.89
CA GLU A 25 -10.10 13.25 -17.63
C GLU A 25 -10.20 12.14 -16.60
N ASP A 26 -11.06 11.15 -16.87
CA ASP A 26 -11.13 9.94 -16.08
C ASP A 26 -9.71 9.36 -16.07
N GLY A 27 -8.99 9.63 -14.98
CA GLY A 27 -7.64 9.16 -14.71
C GLY A 27 -7.60 7.65 -14.43
N MET A 28 -8.51 6.87 -15.02
CA MET A 28 -8.48 5.41 -15.06
C MET A 28 -7.37 4.89 -16.01
N GLY A 29 -6.31 5.66 -16.18
CA GLY A 29 -5.17 5.38 -17.04
C GLY A 29 -3.92 5.04 -16.25
N GLN A 30 -3.94 3.86 -15.62
CA GLN A 30 -2.78 2.99 -15.40
C GLN A 30 -1.51 3.64 -14.83
N LYS A 31 -1.57 3.98 -13.54
CA LYS A 31 -0.62 3.42 -12.58
C LYS A 31 -1.40 2.98 -11.36
N GLN A 32 -1.49 1.68 -11.26
CA GLN A 32 -2.01 0.96 -10.12
C GLN A 32 -1.17 1.34 -8.89
N LEU A 33 -1.87 1.66 -7.79
CA LEU A 33 -1.33 1.91 -6.46
C LEU A 33 -0.29 0.83 -6.08
N ALA A 34 0.53 1.09 -5.05
CA ALA A 34 1.47 0.10 -4.49
C ALA A 34 0.83 -1.30 -4.25
N TRP A 35 -0.51 -1.40 -4.19
CA TRP A 35 -1.30 -2.64 -4.18
C TRP A 35 -0.95 -3.62 -5.28
N THR A 36 -0.61 -3.17 -6.48
CA THR A 36 -0.43 -4.09 -7.62
C THR A 36 0.88 -4.83 -7.58
N GLU A 37 1.92 -4.17 -7.08
CA GLU A 37 3.15 -4.86 -6.72
C GLU A 37 2.84 -6.01 -5.74
N PHE A 38 1.99 -5.77 -4.74
CA PHE A 38 1.57 -6.81 -3.79
C PHE A 38 0.61 -7.87 -4.35
N GLN A 39 0.00 -7.65 -5.51
CA GLN A 39 -0.77 -8.69 -6.19
C GLN A 39 0.14 -9.55 -7.08
N GLU A 40 1.11 -8.94 -7.76
CA GLU A 40 2.05 -9.63 -8.64
C GLU A 40 3.12 -10.45 -7.88
N GLU A 41 3.58 -9.95 -6.73
CA GLU A 41 4.58 -10.62 -5.89
C GLU A 41 3.98 -11.61 -4.88
N ARG A 42 2.65 -11.78 -4.85
CA ARG A 42 1.96 -12.56 -3.81
C ARG A 42 2.33 -14.05 -3.87
N PRO A 43 2.97 -14.63 -2.83
CA PRO A 43 3.24 -16.06 -2.78
C PRO A 43 1.95 -16.90 -2.68
N ASP A 44 2.04 -18.18 -2.99
CA ASP A 44 0.93 -19.09 -2.73
C ASP A 44 0.60 -19.15 -1.22
N ALA A 45 -0.66 -19.36 -0.89
CA ALA A 45 -1.11 -19.47 0.49
C ALA A 45 -1.01 -20.90 1.03
N GLY A 46 -0.79 -21.01 2.34
CA GLY A 46 -0.77 -22.27 3.07
C GLY A 46 0.64 -22.72 3.45
N PHE A 47 0.75 -23.93 3.98
CA PHE A 47 2.03 -24.55 4.32
C PHE A 47 1.97 -26.05 4.03
N GLU A 48 3.13 -26.64 3.78
CA GLU A 48 3.29 -28.08 3.65
C GLU A 48 3.93 -28.63 4.93
N SER A 49 3.36 -29.71 5.48
CA SER A 49 3.94 -30.39 6.65
C SER A 49 5.25 -31.06 6.28
N VAL A 50 6.24 -30.89 7.15
CA VAL A 50 7.55 -31.55 7.08
C VAL A 50 7.63 -32.78 8.00
N GLU A 51 6.50 -33.19 8.57
CA GLU A 51 6.37 -34.28 9.55
C GLU A 51 7.32 -34.13 10.75
N ASN A 52 7.51 -32.88 11.17
CA ASN A 52 8.17 -32.49 12.41
C ASN A 52 7.24 -31.53 13.12
N ALA A 53 6.53 -32.01 14.14
CA ALA A 53 5.43 -31.25 14.76
C ALA A 53 5.83 -29.84 15.25
N PRO A 54 6.98 -29.65 15.95
CA PRO A 54 7.47 -28.30 16.25
C PRO A 54 7.70 -27.43 15.02
N ALA A 55 8.34 -27.96 13.97
CA ALA A 55 8.58 -27.21 12.74
C ALA A 55 7.27 -26.87 12.03
N ASP A 56 6.33 -27.81 11.94
CA ASP A 56 5.01 -27.62 11.34
C ASP A 56 4.22 -26.52 12.04
N LEU A 57 4.29 -26.44 13.37
CA LEU A 57 3.65 -25.35 14.13
C LEU A 57 4.24 -23.98 13.77
N THR A 58 5.57 -23.90 13.64
CA THR A 58 6.24 -22.65 13.23
C THR A 58 5.85 -22.26 11.80
N LEU A 59 5.98 -23.18 10.84
CA LEU A 59 5.66 -22.92 9.42
C LEU A 59 4.18 -22.58 9.23
N LYS A 60 3.29 -23.24 9.98
CA LYS A 60 1.88 -22.89 10.02
C LYS A 60 1.65 -21.48 10.56
N GLY A 61 2.32 -21.11 11.65
CA GLY A 61 2.21 -19.77 12.21
C GLY A 61 2.61 -18.67 11.20
N VAL A 62 3.62 -18.94 10.37
CA VAL A 62 4.01 -18.05 9.26
C VAL A 62 2.90 -17.96 8.22
N ALA A 63 2.35 -19.09 7.79
CA ALA A 63 1.26 -19.11 6.82
C ALA A 63 -0.01 -18.42 7.34
N ASP A 64 -0.34 -18.58 8.63
CA ASP A 64 -1.50 -17.94 9.27
C ASP A 64 -1.30 -16.40 9.36
N LEU A 65 -0.09 -15.94 9.72
CA LEU A 65 0.25 -14.51 9.73
C LEU A 65 0.23 -13.90 8.33
N TYR A 66 0.77 -14.63 7.35
CA TYR A 66 0.73 -14.26 5.93
C TYR A 66 -0.71 -14.11 5.45
N GLY A 67 -1.57 -15.12 5.68
CA GLY A 67 -2.98 -15.08 5.31
C GLY A 67 -3.71 -13.89 5.92
N THR A 68 -3.51 -13.65 7.22
CA THR A 68 -4.08 -12.47 7.91
C THR A 68 -3.60 -11.16 7.29
N THR A 69 -2.33 -11.09 6.90
CA THR A 69 -1.76 -9.89 6.26
C THR A 69 -2.37 -9.64 4.90
N CYS A 70 -2.55 -10.68 4.09
CA CYS A 70 -3.27 -10.57 2.82
C CYS A 70 -4.71 -10.10 3.01
N GLU A 71 -5.43 -10.62 4.01
CA GLU A 71 -6.79 -10.18 4.32
C GLU A 71 -6.87 -8.71 4.71
N ILE A 72 -5.95 -8.23 5.56
CA ILE A 72 -5.87 -6.81 5.93
C ILE A 72 -5.59 -5.96 4.69
N LEU A 73 -4.62 -6.37 3.88
CA LEU A 73 -4.24 -5.65 2.67
C LEU A 73 -5.42 -5.55 1.69
N ASP A 74 -6.05 -6.68 1.36
CA ASP A 74 -7.19 -6.74 0.43
C ASP A 74 -8.36 -5.87 0.93
N LYS A 75 -8.60 -5.87 2.25
CA LYS A 75 -9.63 -5.04 2.86
C LYS A 75 -9.30 -3.53 2.77
N THR A 76 -8.06 -3.13 3.04
CA THR A 76 -7.63 -1.73 2.87
C THR A 76 -7.79 -1.27 1.43
N VAL A 77 -7.46 -2.12 0.45
CA VAL A 77 -7.70 -1.83 -0.97
C VAL A 77 -9.20 -1.62 -1.23
N GLU A 78 -10.04 -2.57 -0.83
CA GLU A 78 -11.49 -2.49 -1.02
C GLU A 78 -12.08 -1.21 -0.37
N GLN A 79 -11.66 -0.88 0.84
CA GLN A 79 -12.13 0.31 1.56
C GLN A 79 -11.68 1.61 0.86
N THR A 80 -10.44 1.65 0.35
CA THR A 80 -9.93 2.77 -0.43
C THR A 80 -10.74 2.95 -1.72
N GLU A 81 -10.99 1.86 -2.45
CA GLU A 81 -11.72 1.87 -3.73
C GLU A 81 -13.19 2.27 -3.57
N HIS A 82 -13.80 1.95 -2.43
CA HIS A 82 -15.15 2.38 -2.10
C HIS A 82 -15.27 3.85 -1.67
N CYS A 83 -14.14 4.53 -1.39
CA CYS A 83 -14.12 5.96 -1.10
C CYS A 83 -13.55 6.76 -2.28
N GLN A 84 -14.42 7.26 -3.17
CA GLN A 84 -14.02 8.02 -4.36
C GLN A 84 -13.15 9.24 -4.04
N VAL A 85 -13.38 9.90 -2.89
CA VAL A 85 -12.58 11.04 -2.44
C VAL A 85 -11.17 10.59 -2.04
N ALA A 86 -11.04 9.48 -1.31
CA ALA A 86 -9.75 8.93 -0.93
C ALA A 86 -8.93 8.50 -2.15
N MET A 87 -9.54 7.79 -3.11
CA MET A 87 -8.86 7.42 -4.37
C MET A 87 -8.31 8.64 -5.12
N LYS A 88 -9.11 9.69 -5.26
CA LYS A 88 -8.69 10.92 -5.96
C LYS A 88 -7.54 11.60 -5.24
N LEU A 89 -7.64 11.74 -3.91
CA LEU A 89 -6.60 12.37 -3.12
C LEU A 89 -5.29 11.56 -3.13
N GLU A 90 -5.36 10.22 -3.06
CA GLU A 90 -4.17 9.38 -3.16
C GLU A 90 -3.53 9.49 -4.55
N THR A 91 -4.35 9.53 -5.61
CA THR A 91 -3.86 9.80 -6.98
C THR A 91 -3.16 11.15 -7.08
N VAL A 92 -3.65 12.19 -6.41
CA VAL A 92 -3.00 13.50 -6.34
C VAL A 92 -1.67 13.40 -5.59
N ARG A 93 -1.65 12.72 -4.44
CA ARG A 93 -0.43 12.54 -3.64
C ARG A 93 0.67 11.83 -4.44
N GLU A 94 0.35 10.73 -5.12
CA GLU A 94 1.30 9.97 -5.92
C GLU A 94 1.83 10.74 -7.14
N ASN A 95 0.95 11.43 -7.87
CA ASN A 95 1.32 12.08 -9.13
C ASN A 95 1.83 13.52 -8.96
N GLN A 96 1.38 14.23 -7.92
CA GLN A 96 1.61 15.67 -7.75
C GLN A 96 2.27 16.02 -6.41
N GLY A 97 2.51 15.02 -5.57
CA GLY A 97 3.23 15.15 -4.30
C GLY A 97 2.39 15.70 -3.14
N GLU A 98 2.98 15.60 -1.96
CA GLU A 98 2.34 15.87 -0.67
C GLU A 98 1.83 17.32 -0.53
N GLU A 99 2.52 18.31 -1.09
CA GLU A 99 2.09 19.71 -1.00
C GLU A 99 0.83 20.01 -1.83
N THR A 100 0.64 19.31 -2.94
CA THR A 100 -0.58 19.44 -3.74
C THR A 100 -1.72 18.68 -3.08
N PHE A 101 -1.44 17.47 -2.58
CA PHE A 101 -2.38 16.70 -1.78
C PHE A 101 -2.97 17.52 -0.62
N LYS A 102 -2.14 18.19 0.17
CA LYS A 102 -2.59 19.05 1.28
C LYS A 102 -3.57 20.14 0.82
N LYS A 103 -3.28 20.80 -0.30
CA LYS A 103 -4.16 21.86 -0.83
C LYS A 103 -5.51 21.30 -1.25
N GLU A 104 -5.53 20.16 -1.94
CA GLU A 104 -6.76 19.50 -2.36
C GLU A 104 -7.55 18.97 -1.16
N LEU A 105 -6.85 18.45 -0.14
CA LEU A 105 -7.44 18.03 1.13
C LEU A 105 -8.09 19.20 1.89
N ASP A 106 -7.38 20.33 2.01
CA ASP A 106 -7.87 21.54 2.68
C ASP A 106 -9.04 22.18 1.93
N ALA A 107 -9.12 21.96 0.62
CA ALA A 107 -10.21 22.42 -0.23
C ALA A 107 -11.46 21.52 -0.17
N LEU A 108 -11.42 20.38 0.53
CA LEU A 108 -12.61 19.54 0.69
C LEU A 108 -13.69 20.26 1.51
N GLU A 109 -14.90 20.26 0.99
CA GLU A 109 -16.07 20.86 1.63
C GLU A 109 -17.28 19.91 1.62
N GLY A 110 -18.28 20.22 2.43
CA GLY A 110 -19.59 19.56 2.35
C GLY A 110 -19.54 18.05 2.63
N GLN A 111 -20.06 17.26 1.69
CA GLN A 111 -20.16 15.81 1.83
C GLN A 111 -18.83 15.11 1.60
N ASP A 112 -18.02 15.59 0.65
CA ASP A 112 -16.72 14.99 0.33
C ASP A 112 -15.77 15.01 1.54
N LYS A 113 -15.78 16.12 2.29
CA LYS A 113 -15.03 16.23 3.55
C LYS A 113 -15.48 15.20 4.58
N LYS A 114 -16.80 15.03 4.76
CA LYS A 114 -17.36 14.07 5.73
C LYS A 114 -17.04 12.63 5.35
N ASP A 115 -17.20 12.29 4.07
CA ASP A 115 -16.92 10.94 3.58
C ASP A 115 -15.45 10.59 3.74
N TYR A 116 -14.55 11.54 3.44
CA TYR A 116 -13.12 11.36 3.66
C TYR A 116 -12.75 11.26 5.15
N GLU A 117 -13.34 12.08 6.02
CA GLU A 117 -13.12 11.98 7.48
C GLU A 117 -13.57 10.63 8.05
N ILE A 118 -14.74 10.12 7.61
CA ILE A 118 -15.22 8.79 8.02
C ILE A 118 -14.26 7.71 7.54
N TYR A 119 -13.84 7.79 6.28
CA TYR A 119 -12.86 6.89 5.71
C TYR A 119 -11.56 6.87 6.52
N VAL A 120 -10.93 8.03 6.73
CA VAL A 120 -9.65 8.17 7.45
C VAL A 120 -9.74 7.58 8.85
N ASN A 121 -10.80 7.89 9.61
CA ASN A 121 -10.95 7.37 10.97
C ASN A 121 -11.12 5.85 10.98
N ASN A 122 -11.97 5.30 10.10
CA ASN A 122 -12.18 3.86 10.00
C ASN A 122 -10.90 3.12 9.60
N GLU A 123 -10.13 3.66 8.65
CA GLU A 123 -8.88 3.05 8.20
C GLU A 123 -7.83 3.06 9.32
N ILE A 124 -7.60 4.21 9.96
CA ILE A 124 -6.64 4.31 11.08
C ILE A 124 -6.97 3.29 12.17
N ASP A 125 -8.24 3.20 12.56
CA ASP A 125 -8.69 2.26 13.60
C ASP A 125 -8.48 0.80 13.16
N SER A 126 -8.74 0.49 11.88
CA SER A 126 -8.55 -0.86 11.34
C SER A 126 -7.06 -1.27 11.26
N LEU A 127 -6.18 -0.30 11.01
CA LEU A 127 -4.75 -0.52 10.83
C LEU A 127 -3.94 -0.47 12.14
N GLU A 128 -4.59 -0.22 13.28
CA GLU A 128 -3.91 -0.17 14.59
C GLU A 128 -3.18 -1.48 14.94
N VAL A 129 -3.70 -2.62 14.47
CA VAL A 129 -3.09 -3.94 14.68
C VAL A 129 -1.79 -4.12 13.89
N VAL A 130 -1.62 -3.43 12.75
CA VAL A 130 -0.52 -3.62 11.80
C VAL A 130 0.83 -3.34 12.44
N VAL A 131 0.93 -2.31 13.30
CA VAL A 131 2.20 -1.95 13.97
C VAL A 131 2.75 -3.12 14.78
N LYS A 132 1.88 -3.86 15.47
CA LYS A 132 2.28 -5.02 16.28
C LYS A 132 2.69 -6.19 15.39
N TYR A 133 1.94 -6.44 14.33
CA TYR A 133 2.26 -7.52 13.40
C TYR A 133 3.56 -7.27 12.63
N ALA A 134 3.86 -6.02 12.26
CA ALA A 134 5.09 -5.68 11.57
C ALA A 134 6.34 -6.05 12.38
N ALA A 135 6.35 -5.75 13.69
CA ALA A 135 7.47 -6.12 14.56
C ALA A 135 7.62 -7.64 14.69
N VAL A 136 6.50 -8.36 14.87
CA VAL A 136 6.50 -9.83 14.96
C VAL A 136 6.95 -10.48 13.64
N ALA A 137 6.53 -9.93 12.49
CA ALA A 137 6.92 -10.41 11.18
C ALA A 137 8.43 -10.30 10.95
N LEU A 138 9.03 -9.15 11.33
CA LEU A 138 10.48 -8.94 11.26
C LEU A 138 11.26 -9.95 12.12
N GLU A 139 10.84 -10.18 13.36
CA GLU A 139 11.48 -11.17 14.24
C GLU A 139 11.38 -12.60 13.66
N LEU A 140 10.23 -12.95 13.07
CA LEU A 140 10.03 -14.24 12.40
C LEU A 140 10.87 -14.37 11.14
N GLU A 141 10.99 -13.32 10.34
CA GLU A 141 11.82 -13.30 9.12
C GLU A 141 13.29 -13.54 9.44
N GLU A 142 13.83 -12.85 10.45
CA GLU A 142 15.21 -13.07 10.93
C GLU A 142 15.40 -14.51 11.41
N GLY A 143 14.45 -15.01 12.20
CA GLY A 143 14.44 -16.39 12.70
C GLY A 143 14.45 -17.41 11.55
N LEU A 144 13.50 -17.30 10.61
CA LEU A 144 13.38 -18.22 9.46
C LEU A 144 14.60 -18.19 8.55
N THR A 145 15.17 -17.01 8.30
CA THR A 145 16.34 -16.85 7.44
C THR A 145 17.55 -17.61 8.01
N SER A 146 17.66 -17.67 9.34
CA SER A 146 18.73 -18.38 10.05
C SER A 146 18.54 -19.90 10.16
N LEU A 147 17.34 -20.43 9.86
CA LEU A 147 17.07 -21.86 10.00
C LEU A 147 17.72 -22.69 8.89
N ASP A 148 18.41 -23.75 9.30
CA ASP A 148 18.93 -24.78 8.43
C ASP A 148 17.88 -25.88 8.23
N PRO A 149 17.45 -26.20 6.99
CA PRO A 149 16.57 -27.34 6.70
C PRO A 149 17.04 -28.65 7.33
N SER A 150 18.36 -28.86 7.44
CA SER A 150 18.93 -30.07 8.04
C SER A 150 18.62 -30.21 9.52
N SER A 151 18.42 -29.09 10.22
CA SER A 151 18.05 -29.05 11.64
C SER A 151 16.57 -29.38 11.87
N LEU A 152 15.73 -29.23 10.85
CA LEU A 152 14.29 -29.47 10.89
C LEU A 152 13.93 -30.87 10.40
N ALA A 153 14.77 -31.46 9.53
CA ALA A 153 14.54 -32.78 8.98
C ALA A 153 14.78 -33.89 10.02
N SER A 154 13.71 -34.57 10.43
CA SER A 154 13.80 -35.79 11.26
C SER A 154 14.33 -37.01 10.47
N ASN A 155 14.38 -36.92 9.14
CA ASN A 155 14.85 -37.96 8.23
C ASN A 155 15.55 -37.32 7.00
N PRO A 156 16.78 -37.75 6.63
CA PRO A 156 17.51 -37.21 5.48
C PRO A 156 16.76 -37.37 4.14
N PHE A 157 15.91 -38.38 3.97
CA PHE A 157 15.10 -38.54 2.75
C PHE A 157 14.02 -37.46 2.58
N LYS A 158 13.73 -36.68 3.63
CA LYS A 158 12.75 -35.59 3.62
C LYS A 158 13.37 -34.20 3.48
N LEU A 159 14.71 -34.11 3.42
CA LEU A 159 15.42 -32.83 3.32
C LEU A 159 14.93 -31.97 2.15
N GLY A 160 14.60 -32.60 1.01
CA GLY A 160 14.05 -31.88 -0.15
C GLY A 160 12.72 -31.20 0.16
N GLY A 161 11.78 -31.93 0.77
CA GLY A 161 10.48 -31.37 1.18
C GLY A 161 10.65 -30.29 2.24
N VAL A 162 11.46 -30.53 3.26
CA VAL A 162 11.77 -29.55 4.33
C VAL A 162 12.36 -28.27 3.75
N SER A 163 13.29 -28.38 2.81
CA SER A 163 13.89 -27.23 2.14
C SER A 163 12.86 -26.45 1.32
N SER A 164 11.94 -27.15 0.64
CA SER A 164 10.86 -26.52 -0.13
C SER A 164 9.89 -25.77 0.77
N SER A 165 9.40 -26.42 1.83
CA SER A 165 8.47 -25.79 2.79
C SER A 165 9.11 -24.60 3.50
N LEU A 166 10.39 -24.69 3.88
CA LEU A 166 11.11 -23.57 4.49
C LEU A 166 11.31 -22.42 3.50
N SER A 167 11.64 -22.71 2.24
CA SER A 167 11.75 -21.67 1.20
C SER A 167 10.42 -20.95 1.00
N HIS A 168 9.32 -21.70 0.90
CA HIS A 168 7.99 -21.13 0.74
C HIS A 168 7.59 -20.24 1.93
N SER A 169 7.85 -20.67 3.16
CA SER A 169 7.62 -19.84 4.35
C SER A 169 8.53 -18.60 4.40
N LYS A 170 9.75 -18.66 3.85
CA LYS A 170 10.60 -17.47 3.70
C LYS A 170 9.99 -16.46 2.71
N ASP A 171 9.46 -16.94 1.59
CA ASP A 171 8.79 -16.05 0.63
C ASP A 171 7.56 -15.40 1.25
N GLN A 172 6.73 -16.18 1.96
CA GLN A 172 5.56 -15.67 2.69
C GLN A 172 5.93 -14.64 3.75
N ILE A 173 6.97 -14.87 4.57
CA ILE A 173 7.32 -13.91 5.64
C ILE A 173 7.96 -12.63 5.07
N VAL A 174 8.76 -12.72 4.00
CA VAL A 174 9.32 -11.53 3.31
C VAL A 174 8.19 -10.68 2.74
N PHE A 175 7.21 -11.30 2.07
CA PHE A 175 6.02 -10.61 1.60
C PHE A 175 5.26 -9.97 2.77
N THR A 176 5.03 -10.74 3.85
CA THR A 176 4.34 -10.27 5.06
C THR A 176 5.01 -9.02 5.64
N THR A 177 6.34 -9.03 5.79
CA THR A 177 7.10 -7.88 6.29
C THR A 177 6.91 -6.65 5.40
N LYS A 178 7.08 -6.81 4.07
CA LYS A 178 6.90 -5.70 3.13
C LYS A 178 5.48 -5.12 3.19
N ALA A 179 4.47 -5.99 3.18
CA ALA A 179 3.07 -5.58 3.19
C ALA A 179 2.70 -4.86 4.49
N LEU A 180 3.16 -5.35 5.65
CA LEU A 180 2.91 -4.72 6.95
C LEU A 180 3.67 -3.39 7.10
N ALA A 181 4.90 -3.30 6.58
CA ALA A 181 5.64 -2.04 6.55
C ALA A 181 4.89 -0.99 5.71
N TRP A 182 4.42 -1.40 4.54
CA TRP A 182 3.62 -0.53 3.68
C TRP A 182 2.30 -0.10 4.36
N LEU A 183 1.53 -1.03 4.93
CA LEU A 183 0.28 -0.73 5.65
C LEU A 183 0.51 0.22 6.83
N LYS A 184 1.66 0.10 7.51
CA LYS A 184 2.05 1.01 8.57
C LYS A 184 2.32 2.41 8.03
N GLU A 185 3.10 2.55 6.96
CA GLU A 185 3.37 3.84 6.32
C GLU A 185 2.08 4.50 5.85
N TYR A 186 1.15 3.70 5.33
CA TYR A 186 -0.17 4.15 4.93
C TYR A 186 -0.97 4.73 6.10
N LYS A 187 -1.04 3.99 7.22
CA LYS A 187 -1.67 4.48 8.46
C LYS A 187 -1.05 5.80 8.92
N ASP A 188 0.28 5.89 8.97
CA ASP A 188 0.98 7.10 9.36
C ASP A 188 0.60 8.28 8.45
N SER A 189 0.43 8.04 7.14
CA SER A 189 -0.03 9.05 6.17
C SER A 189 -1.47 9.53 6.42
N LEU A 190 -2.36 8.64 6.85
CA LEU A 190 -3.74 8.95 7.18
C LEU A 190 -3.82 9.74 8.50
N GLU A 191 -3.00 9.40 9.49
CA GLU A 191 -2.89 10.16 10.74
C GLU A 191 -2.39 11.59 10.49
N MET A 192 -1.43 11.76 9.58
CA MET A 192 -1.00 13.09 9.13
C MET A 192 -2.13 13.85 8.43
N ALA A 193 -2.86 13.20 7.50
CA ALA A 193 -4.00 13.81 6.82
C ALA A 193 -5.09 14.28 7.82
N ARG A 194 -5.42 13.44 8.80
CA ARG A 194 -6.33 13.79 9.90
C ARG A 194 -5.85 15.01 10.68
N SER A 195 -4.54 15.16 10.88
CA SER A 195 -3.96 16.30 11.59
C SER A 195 -4.05 17.62 10.82
N TYR A 196 -4.09 17.58 9.48
CA TYR A 196 -4.25 18.75 8.63
C TYR A 196 -5.68 19.31 8.72
N GLN A 197 -6.68 18.43 8.76
CA GLN A 197 -8.10 18.80 8.86
C GLN A 197 -8.48 19.49 10.19
N GLY A 198 -7.63 19.39 11.22
CA GLY A 198 -7.81 19.99 12.54
C GLY A 198 -7.13 21.35 12.74
N ARG A 199 -6.62 21.97 11.67
CA ARG A 199 -6.04 23.33 11.67
C ARG A 199 -6.93 24.32 10.93
#